data_AF-A0A7Y0S2Q1-F1
#
_entry.id   AF-A0A7Y0S2Q1-F1
#
_cell.length_a   1.000
_cell.length_b   1.000
_cell.length_c   1.000
_cell.angle_alpha   90.00
_cell.angle_beta   90.00
_cell.angle_gamma   90.00
#
_symmetry.space_group_name_H-M   'P 1'
#
loop_
_entity.id
_entity.type
_entity.pdbx_description
1 polymer ?
#
loop_
_entity_poly.entity_id
_entity_poly.type
_entity_poly.pdbx_seq_one_letter_code
_entity_poly.pdbx_strand_id
1 'polypeptide(L)'
;RNLDQAVLDKLSIAICMNPDEETGALDSVDWVQSVAKNAKNVRVAEAARADGGLVKARKGMARYKMTFNGVAAHAGNEPENGR
;
A
#
# COMPACT_ATOMS: atom_id res chain seq x y z
N ARG A 1 25.91 5.52 26.51
CA ARG A 1 24.84 4.56 26.13
C ARG A 1 25.50 3.46 25.32
N ASN A 2 26.04 2.42 25.96
CA ASN A 2 26.60 1.27 25.26
C ASN A 2 25.81 0.05 25.72
N LEU A 3 25.29 -0.71 24.77
CA LEU A 3 24.72 -2.03 25.02
C LEU A 3 25.87 -3.04 25.13
N ASP A 4 25.62 -4.13 25.85
CA ASP A 4 26.54 -5.26 25.93
C ASP A 4 26.75 -5.88 24.53
N GLN A 5 27.98 -6.30 24.21
CA GLN A 5 28.32 -6.90 22.92
C GLN A 5 27.48 -8.15 22.65
N ALA A 6 27.23 -8.96 23.69
CA ALA A 6 26.39 -10.16 23.57
C ALA A 6 24.94 -9.83 23.19
N VAL A 7 24.46 -8.61 23.46
CA VAL A 7 23.13 -8.13 23.03
C VAL A 7 23.17 -7.71 21.57
N LEU A 8 24.22 -7.00 21.14
CA LEU A 8 24.41 -6.59 19.76
C LEU A 8 24.52 -7.80 18.82
N ASP A 9 25.27 -8.82 19.22
CA ASP A 9 25.48 -10.03 18.41
C ASP A 9 24.18 -10.85 18.24
N LYS A 10 23.23 -10.72 19.18
CA LYS A 10 21.91 -11.36 19.10
C LYS A 10 20.86 -10.48 18.42
N LEU A 11 21.17 -9.21 18.18
CA LEU A 11 20.20 -8.25 17.67
C LEU A 11 19.90 -8.56 16.20
N SER A 12 18.62 -8.83 15.92
CA SER A 12 18.13 -9.07 14.56
C SER A 12 17.03 -8.07 14.26
N ILE A 13 17.44 -6.91 13.76
CA ILE A 13 16.55 -5.80 13.40
C ILE A 13 16.90 -5.37 11.98
N ALA A 14 15.90 -5.35 11.11
CA ALA A 14 15.97 -4.71 9.80
C ALA A 14 15.17 -3.41 9.84
N ILE A 15 15.75 -2.33 9.31
CA ILE A 15 15.06 -1.06 9.12
C ILE A 15 14.88 -0.88 7.61
N CYS A 16 13.63 -0.91 7.15
CA CYS A 16 13.28 -0.66 5.77
C CYS A 16 12.74 0.77 5.65
N MET A 17 13.34 1.58 4.79
CA MET A 17 12.86 2.92 4.43
C MET A 17 12.58 2.91 2.92
N ASN A 18 11.32 2.95 2.52
CA ASN A 18 10.94 3.05 1.11
C ASN A 18 10.37 4.45 0.80
N PRO A 19 10.73 5.06 -0.34
CA PRO A 19 10.35 6.45 -0.65
C PRO A 19 9.00 6.58 -1.39
N ASP A 20 8.39 5.47 -1.80
CA ASP A 20 7.29 5.39 -2.77
C ASP A 20 5.95 4.97 -2.15
N GLU A 21 5.81 5.01 -0.82
CA GLU A 21 4.56 4.60 -0.13
C GLU A 21 3.35 5.41 -0.61
N GLU A 22 3.51 6.73 -0.76
CA GLU A 22 2.47 7.67 -1.18
C GLU A 22 1.97 7.42 -2.63
N THR A 23 2.77 6.70 -3.43
CA THR A 23 2.42 6.29 -4.80
C THR A 23 1.99 4.82 -4.90
N GLY A 24 1.88 4.14 -3.75
CA GLY A 24 1.39 2.76 -3.63
C GLY A 24 2.49 1.70 -3.52
N ALA A 25 3.74 2.11 -3.28
CA ALA A 25 4.89 1.23 -3.09
C ALA A 25 5.20 0.30 -4.29
N LEU A 26 4.93 0.74 -5.52
CA LEU A 26 5.06 -0.11 -6.71
C LEU A 26 6.48 -0.63 -6.95
N ASP A 27 7.50 0.16 -6.58
CA ASP A 27 8.91 -0.21 -6.81
C ASP A 27 9.49 -0.93 -5.59
N SER A 28 8.99 -0.66 -4.39
CA SER A 28 9.53 -1.22 -3.15
C SER A 28 8.79 -2.44 -2.61
N VAL A 29 7.58 -2.74 -3.09
CA VAL A 29 6.72 -3.79 -2.51
C VAL A 29 7.41 -5.15 -2.47
N ASP A 30 8.02 -5.58 -3.56
CA ASP A 30 8.68 -6.88 -3.66
C ASP A 30 9.90 -6.94 -2.74
N TRP A 31 10.67 -5.84 -2.67
CA TRP A 31 11.82 -5.72 -1.79
C TRP A 31 11.39 -5.78 -0.31
N VAL A 32 10.43 -4.97 0.12
CA VAL A 32 9.94 -4.95 1.51
C VAL A 32 9.37 -6.31 1.89
N GLN A 33 8.60 -6.95 1.01
CA GLN A 33 8.09 -8.31 1.24
C GLN A 33 9.23 -9.34 1.37
N SER A 34 10.30 -9.22 0.57
CA SER A 34 11.46 -10.11 0.67
C SER A 34 12.15 -10.02 2.03
N VAL A 35 12.27 -8.81 2.59
CA VAL A 35 12.86 -8.58 3.92
C VAL A 35 11.91 -9.09 5.01
N ALA A 36 10.61 -8.76 4.89
CA ALA A 36 9.59 -9.13 5.87
C ALA A 36 9.44 -10.65 6.08
N LYS A 37 9.66 -11.47 5.03
CA LYS A 37 9.62 -12.94 5.12
C LYS A 37 10.64 -13.53 6.09
N ASN A 38 11.73 -12.80 6.40
CA ASN A 38 12.75 -13.23 7.34
C ASN A 38 12.49 -12.75 8.79
N ALA A 39 11.45 -11.94 9.00
CA ALA A 39 11.14 -11.34 10.29
C ALA A 39 10.01 -12.08 11.01
N LYS A 40 10.15 -12.30 12.33
CA LYS A 40 9.08 -12.87 13.16
C LYS A 40 7.90 -11.89 13.32
N ASN A 41 8.18 -10.60 13.35
CA ASN A 41 7.19 -9.54 13.47
C ASN A 41 7.63 -8.34 12.65
N VAL A 42 6.66 -7.62 12.08
CA VAL A 42 6.89 -6.38 11.35
C VAL A 42 6.10 -5.27 12.04
N ARG A 43 6.72 -4.09 12.17
CA ARG A 43 6.08 -2.89 12.73
C ARG A 43 6.29 -1.74 11.76
N VAL A 44 5.22 -1.00 11.52
CA VAL A 44 5.24 0.22 10.70
C VAL A 44 5.38 1.40 11.65
N ALA A 45 6.43 2.21 11.48
CA ALA A 45 6.77 3.32 12.35
C ALA A 45 6.09 4.63 11.94
N GLU A 46 4.79 4.56 11.66
CA GLU A 46 3.96 5.70 11.30
C GLU A 46 3.26 6.30 12.52
N ALA A 47 2.80 7.55 12.38
CA ALA A 47 2.09 8.23 13.44
C ALA A 47 0.85 7.44 13.91
N ALA A 48 0.65 7.40 15.23
CA ALA A 48 -0.59 6.91 15.81
C ALA A 48 -1.76 7.83 15.41
N ARG A 49 -2.99 7.41 15.74
CA ARG A 49 -4.14 8.33 15.68
C ARG A 49 -3.90 9.52 16.63
N ALA A 50 -4.63 10.61 16.41
CA ALA A 50 -4.52 11.83 17.24
C ALA A 50 -4.77 11.56 18.74
N ASP A 51 -5.55 10.54 19.08
CA ASP A 51 -5.82 10.07 20.44
C ASP A 51 -4.78 9.06 20.98
N GLY A 52 -3.72 8.78 20.22
CA GLY A 52 -2.71 7.76 20.53
C GLY A 52 -3.12 6.33 20.18
N GLY A 53 -4.28 6.13 19.56
CA GLY A 53 -4.79 4.80 19.22
C GLY A 53 -3.92 4.04 18.22
N LEU A 54 -3.61 2.77 18.54
CA LEU A 54 -2.90 1.85 17.65
C LEU A 54 -3.78 1.47 16.45
N VAL A 55 -3.21 1.61 15.27
CA VAL A 55 -3.81 1.14 14.03
C VAL A 55 -3.48 -0.33 13.84
N LYS A 56 -4.47 -1.20 14.05
CA LYS A 56 -4.32 -2.65 13.82
C LYS A 56 -4.54 -3.06 12.37
N ALA A 57 -5.34 -2.30 11.63
CA ALA A 57 -5.69 -2.58 10.23
C ALA A 57 -6.19 -1.31 9.52
N ARG A 58 -6.12 -1.33 8.19
CA ARG A 58 -6.70 -0.34 7.28
C ARG A 58 -7.59 -1.06 6.26
N LYS A 59 -8.55 -0.34 5.68
CA LYS A 59 -9.33 -0.85 4.55
C LYS A 59 -8.41 -0.95 3.33
N GLY A 60 -8.53 -2.04 2.57
CA GLY A 60 -7.94 -2.10 1.23
C GLY A 60 -8.65 -1.15 0.28
N MET A 61 -8.00 -0.87 -0.85
CA MET A 61 -8.54 -0.02 -1.92
C MET A 61 -8.30 -0.70 -3.28
N ALA A 62 -9.26 -0.55 -4.18
CA ALA A 62 -9.14 -0.96 -5.58
C ALA A 62 -9.58 0.21 -6.47
N ARG A 63 -8.88 0.43 -7.58
CA ARG A 63 -9.25 1.39 -8.62
C ARG A 63 -9.79 0.64 -9.83
N TYR A 64 -10.98 1.00 -10.27
CA TYR A 64 -11.61 0.46 -11.48
C TYR A 64 -11.67 1.56 -12.54
N LYS A 65 -11.35 1.20 -13.79
CA LYS A 65 -11.57 2.04 -14.97
C LYS A 65 -12.56 1.32 -15.86
N MET A 66 -13.74 1.90 -16.04
CA MET A 66 -14.80 1.35 -16.89
C MET A 66 -14.96 2.24 -18.12
N THR A 67 -14.92 1.63 -19.29
CA THR A 67 -15.17 2.31 -20.56
C THR A 67 -16.46 1.74 -21.15
N PHE A 68 -17.41 2.63 -21.44
CA PHE A 68 -18.64 2.28 -22.14
C PHE A 68 -18.50 2.69 -23.59
N ASN A 69 -18.80 1.77 -24.50
CA ASN A 69 -18.84 2.03 -25.93
C ASN A 69 -20.29 1.94 -26.38
N GLY A 70 -20.70 2.87 -27.24
CA GLY A 70 -22.02 2.89 -27.85
C GLY A 70 -21.92 3.36 -29.30
N VAL A 71 -23.05 3.38 -29.99
CA VAL A 71 -23.14 3.91 -31.34
C VAL A 71 -23.72 5.33 -31.27
N ALA A 72 -23.08 6.28 -31.94
CA ALA A 72 -23.58 7.65 -31.99
C ALA A 72 -24.84 7.72 -32.87
N ALA A 73 -25.91 8.31 -32.35
CA ALA A 73 -27.17 8.52 -33.07
C ALA A 73 -27.78 9.88 -32.74
N HIS A 74 -28.57 10.44 -33.68
CA HIS A 74 -29.26 11.70 -33.48
C HIS A 74 -30.46 11.52 -32.53
N ALA A 75 -30.40 12.13 -31.35
CA ALA A 75 -31.38 11.91 -30.28
C ALA A 75 -32.84 12.25 -30.66
N GLY A 76 -33.05 13.19 -31.59
CA GLY A 76 -34.38 13.65 -31.98
C GLY A 76 -34.99 12.98 -33.23
N ASN A 77 -34.19 12.30 -34.05
CA ASN A 77 -34.69 11.70 -35.30
C ASN A 77 -34.88 10.20 -35.11
N GLU A 78 -33.80 9.48 -34.81
CA GLU A 78 -33.75 8.02 -34.79
C GLU A 78 -32.84 7.52 -33.65
N PRO A 79 -33.24 7.70 -32.38
CA PRO A 79 -32.47 7.24 -31.22
C PRO A 79 -32.24 5.71 -31.20
N GLU A 80 -33.09 4.93 -31.88
CA GLU A 80 -32.94 3.48 -32.06
C GLU A 80 -31.67 3.07 -32.80
N ASN A 81 -31.10 3.96 -33.63
CA ASN A 81 -29.84 3.70 -34.34
C ASN A 81 -28.62 3.69 -33.40
N GLY A 82 -28.78 4.15 -32.16
CA GLY A 82 -27.73 4.16 -31.13
C GLY A 82 -27.82 3.02 -30.12
N ARG A 83 -28.78 2.09 -30.28
CA ARG A 83 -28.99 0.94 -29.39
C ARG A 83 -27.93 -0.15 -29.53
#